data_AF-A0A503SG47-F1
#
_entry.id   AF-A0A503SG47-F1
#
_cell.length_a   1.000
_cell.length_b   1.000
_cell.length_c   1.000
_cell.angle_alpha   90.00
_cell.angle_beta   90.00
_cell.angle_gamma   90.00
#
_symmetry.space_group_name_H-M   'P 1'
#
loop_
_entity.id
_entity.type
_entity.pdbx_description
1 polymer ?
#
loop_
_entity_poly.entity_id
_entity_poly.type
_entity_poly.pdbx_seq_one_letter_code
_entity_poly.pdbx_strand_id
1 'polypeptide(L)'
;MPQKSMAIGIDIGGTNLRAARISGTGEILKRLSEKSAPDPELVLGRIADMVRLLDTTEVATIGVGVPGRVDTRRGAVLSGGYVNLASVALARRLEDMAGKPVILDNDCNMALAAEMALGAGQGHDNIAMFTIGTGIGGAVVQNRRIMRGRATAGQLGHITVDVNGELCACGRRGCVETTSSGTALGRHIARAGFGPDVSVDQLFARDAAVDVKARGILEAWARPLRAAIDTTVAMFDPDLVLLGGGLGLAAHRALGHAPALAPWYQCPVEPARLGDDAGVIGAGLQALSAPASISLSDQPGRARRAVLVNGIPASGKSTVSRGIADRMGWPLLALDTVKNPFLEVLGGADREFNRTLGRASYQAIWSVVGDAPAGSTFIVDAWFGFQPRQVLEDHLRKAGVEHTVEIWCHAPGEVLAERYGGRLGQRLPGHPGAAYIPELIELAKRAEPLRRGPLFDVDTTRPTDFDAIIAWLKARFQT
;
A
#
# COMPACT_ATOMS: atom_id res chain seq x y z
N MET A 1 -16.69 27.82 -3.36
CA MET A 1 -17.16 26.47 -3.73
C MET A 1 -17.63 25.79 -2.45
N PRO A 2 -18.78 25.08 -2.43
CA PRO A 2 -19.18 24.34 -1.24
C PRO A 2 -18.10 23.29 -0.92
N GLN A 3 -17.67 23.25 0.32
CA GLN A 3 -16.63 22.36 0.81
C GLN A 3 -17.15 20.92 0.64
N LYS A 4 -16.59 20.16 -0.32
CA LYS A 4 -16.98 18.77 -0.58
C LYS A 4 -16.83 17.98 0.73
N SER A 5 -17.95 17.53 1.29
CA SER A 5 -18.04 16.96 2.63
C SER A 5 -18.56 15.52 2.64
N MET A 6 -18.89 14.95 1.48
CA MET A 6 -19.42 13.59 1.37
C MET A 6 -18.38 12.61 0.84
N ALA A 7 -18.58 11.33 1.13
CA ALA A 7 -17.77 10.25 0.57
C ALA A 7 -18.64 9.09 0.11
N ILE A 8 -18.07 8.23 -0.73
CA ILE A 8 -18.64 6.91 -1.00
C ILE A 8 -17.82 5.89 -0.22
N GLY A 9 -18.48 5.15 0.66
CA GLY A 9 -17.89 4.00 1.33
C GLY A 9 -18.36 2.71 0.68
N ILE A 10 -17.43 1.81 0.39
CA ILE A 10 -17.67 0.50 -0.22
C ILE A 10 -17.19 -0.58 0.73
N ASP A 11 -18.00 -1.60 0.94
CA ASP A 11 -17.69 -2.79 1.71
C ASP A 11 -17.82 -4.03 0.80
N ILE A 12 -16.70 -4.72 0.58
CA ILE A 12 -16.62 -5.89 -0.28
C ILE A 12 -16.73 -7.13 0.61
N GLY A 13 -17.94 -7.67 0.73
CA GLY A 13 -18.16 -8.95 1.40
C GLY A 13 -17.97 -10.16 0.47
N GLY A 14 -17.82 -11.34 1.07
CA GLY A 14 -17.80 -12.61 0.33
C GLY A 14 -19.13 -12.90 -0.40
N THR A 15 -20.25 -12.44 0.13
CA THR A 15 -21.58 -12.70 -0.44
C THR A 15 -22.20 -11.48 -1.13
N ASN A 16 -22.00 -10.29 -0.57
CA ASN A 16 -22.61 -9.06 -1.07
C ASN A 16 -21.55 -7.96 -1.18
N LEU A 17 -21.70 -7.10 -2.18
CA LEU A 17 -21.00 -5.82 -2.29
C LEU A 17 -21.97 -4.75 -1.80
N ARG A 18 -21.53 -3.91 -0.86
CA ARG A 18 -22.34 -2.83 -0.32
C ARG A 18 -21.64 -1.51 -0.61
N ALA A 19 -22.40 -0.50 -0.98
CA ALA A 19 -21.86 0.84 -1.18
C ALA A 19 -22.85 1.88 -0.66
N ALA A 20 -22.34 2.93 -0.03
CA ALA A 20 -23.15 4.03 0.46
C ALA A 20 -22.49 5.38 0.20
N ARG A 21 -23.28 6.37 -0.22
CA ARG A 21 -22.89 7.78 -0.11
C ARG A 21 -23.19 8.22 1.31
N ILE A 22 -22.17 8.69 2.01
CA ILE A 22 -22.26 9.17 3.39
C ILE A 22 -21.93 10.66 3.51
N SER A 23 -22.49 11.31 4.52
CA SER A 23 -22.14 12.68 4.91
C SER A 23 -20.80 12.72 5.67
N GLY A 24 -20.29 13.92 5.93
CA GLY A 24 -19.06 14.12 6.70
C GLY A 24 -19.15 13.67 8.16
N THR A 25 -20.37 13.46 8.67
CA THR A 25 -20.63 12.94 10.02
C THR A 25 -20.90 11.44 10.02
N GLY A 26 -20.87 10.79 8.85
CA GLY A 26 -21.09 9.35 8.69
C GLY A 26 -22.55 8.92 8.51
N GLU A 27 -23.48 9.86 8.35
CA GLU A 27 -24.87 9.56 8.01
C GLU A 27 -24.97 8.95 6.59
N ILE A 28 -25.67 7.83 6.43
CA ILE A 28 -25.93 7.21 5.12
C ILE A 28 -27.05 7.97 4.39
N LEU A 29 -26.70 8.62 3.29
CA LEU A 29 -27.62 9.40 2.46
C LEU A 29 -28.27 8.56 1.34
N LYS A 30 -27.52 7.58 0.82
CA LYS A 30 -28.01 6.64 -0.19
C LYS A 30 -27.19 5.36 -0.11
N ARG A 31 -27.84 4.21 -0.23
CA ARG A 31 -27.22 2.88 -0.21
C ARG A 31 -27.58 2.06 -1.42
N LEU A 32 -26.65 1.20 -1.83
CA LEU A 32 -26.80 0.19 -2.86
C LEU A 32 -26.20 -1.13 -2.34
N SER A 33 -26.76 -2.24 -2.80
CA SER A 33 -26.23 -3.57 -2.53
C SER A 33 -26.36 -4.41 -3.79
N GLU A 34 -25.29 -5.14 -4.09
CA GLU A 34 -25.20 -6.07 -5.20
C GLU A 34 -24.70 -7.42 -4.69
N LYS A 35 -24.93 -8.49 -5.46
CA LYS A 35 -24.28 -9.78 -5.16
C LYS A 35 -22.80 -9.69 -5.47
N SER A 36 -21.98 -10.32 -4.64
CA SER A 36 -20.56 -10.50 -4.94
C SER A 36 -20.35 -11.58 -6.00
N ALA A 37 -19.14 -11.68 -6.55
CA ALA A 37 -18.77 -12.70 -7.53
C ALA A 37 -17.30 -13.13 -7.34
N PRO A 38 -16.92 -14.36 -7.72
CA PRO A 38 -15.52 -14.79 -7.67
C PRO A 38 -14.62 -14.05 -8.67
N ASP A 39 -15.18 -13.60 -9.80
CA ASP A 39 -14.46 -12.90 -10.86
C ASP A 39 -14.10 -11.46 -10.41
N PRO A 40 -12.80 -11.12 -10.29
CA PRO A 40 -12.33 -9.80 -9.86
C PRO A 40 -12.79 -8.66 -10.77
N GLU A 41 -12.85 -8.90 -12.08
CA GLU A 41 -13.22 -7.88 -13.07
C GLU A 41 -14.71 -7.59 -13.04
N LEU A 42 -15.54 -8.63 -12.87
CA LEU A 42 -16.97 -8.47 -12.65
C LEU A 42 -17.27 -7.71 -11.35
N VAL A 43 -16.54 -7.99 -10.28
CA VAL A 43 -16.67 -7.25 -9.02
C VAL A 43 -16.31 -5.78 -9.20
N LEU A 44 -15.19 -5.48 -9.88
CA LEU A 44 -14.82 -4.10 -10.17
C LEU A 44 -15.86 -3.37 -11.04
N GLY A 45 -16.41 -4.03 -12.07
CA GLY A 45 -17.50 -3.48 -12.88
C GLY A 45 -18.71 -3.10 -12.05
N ARG A 46 -19.18 -4.02 -11.18
CA ARG A 46 -20.29 -3.77 -10.26
C ARG A 46 -20.01 -2.62 -9.29
N ILE A 47 -18.79 -2.55 -8.74
CA ILE A 47 -18.38 -1.45 -7.86
C ILE A 47 -18.41 -0.12 -8.62
N ALA A 48 -17.90 -0.08 -9.84
CA ALA A 48 -17.92 1.13 -10.66
C ALA A 48 -19.35 1.59 -11.00
N ASP A 49 -20.26 0.66 -11.29
CA ASP A 49 -21.68 0.98 -11.48
C ASP A 49 -22.29 1.59 -10.22
N MET A 50 -22.05 0.99 -9.06
CA MET A 50 -22.52 1.51 -7.77
C MET A 50 -21.94 2.90 -7.48
N VAL A 51 -20.65 3.12 -7.73
CA VAL A 51 -19.99 4.42 -7.57
C VAL A 51 -20.68 5.46 -8.46
N ARG A 52 -20.90 5.17 -9.75
CA ARG A 52 -21.58 6.08 -10.68
C ARG A 52 -22.98 6.48 -10.20
N LEU A 53 -23.73 5.54 -9.62
CA LEU A 53 -25.09 5.77 -9.11
C LEU A 53 -25.14 6.52 -7.77
N LEU A 54 -24.05 6.49 -7.01
CA LEU A 54 -23.91 7.18 -5.72
C LEU A 54 -23.24 8.54 -5.86
N ASP A 55 -22.50 8.77 -6.95
CA ASP A 55 -21.67 9.96 -7.09
C ASP A 55 -22.46 11.27 -7.26
N THR A 56 -21.91 12.35 -6.71
CA THR A 56 -22.40 13.73 -6.87
C THR A 56 -21.22 14.70 -6.86
N THR A 57 -21.50 15.97 -7.14
CA THR A 57 -20.51 17.06 -7.06
C THR A 57 -19.97 17.27 -5.64
N GLU A 58 -20.72 16.87 -4.61
CA GLU A 58 -20.37 17.02 -3.18
C GLU A 58 -19.52 15.86 -2.63
N VAL A 59 -19.48 14.72 -3.33
CA VAL A 59 -18.61 13.60 -2.98
C VAL A 59 -17.15 13.99 -3.25
N ALA A 60 -16.32 13.94 -2.23
CA ALA A 60 -14.90 14.29 -2.31
C ALA A 60 -14.01 13.08 -2.66
N THR A 61 -14.37 11.90 -2.18
CA THR A 61 -13.45 10.77 -2.03
C THR A 61 -14.22 9.45 -1.91
N ILE A 62 -13.52 8.35 -2.13
CA ILE A 62 -14.04 6.98 -2.07
C ILE A 62 -13.17 6.17 -1.11
N GLY A 63 -13.80 5.44 -0.20
CA GLY A 63 -13.14 4.44 0.63
C GLY A 63 -13.63 3.05 0.32
N VAL A 64 -12.73 2.06 0.33
CA VAL A 64 -13.08 0.66 0.07
C VAL A 64 -12.51 -0.23 1.15
N GLY A 65 -13.39 -0.95 1.85
CA GLY A 65 -13.09 -2.09 2.70
C GLY A 65 -12.99 -3.36 1.86
N VAL A 66 -11.85 -4.04 1.94
CA VAL A 66 -11.54 -5.24 1.16
C VAL A 66 -11.31 -6.42 2.12
N PRO A 67 -11.86 -7.61 1.82
CA PRO A 67 -11.65 -8.77 2.67
C PRO A 67 -10.25 -9.33 2.44
N GLY A 68 -9.58 -9.71 3.53
CA GLY A 68 -8.23 -10.24 3.50
C GLY A 68 -7.15 -9.17 3.70
N ARG A 69 -5.99 -9.37 3.08
CA ARG A 69 -4.76 -8.61 3.38
C ARG A 69 -4.60 -7.45 2.42
N VAL A 70 -4.44 -6.24 2.97
CA VAL A 70 -4.28 -5.00 2.20
C VAL A 70 -2.98 -4.31 2.62
N ASP A 71 -2.25 -3.78 1.65
CA ASP A 71 -1.18 -2.81 1.85
C ASP A 71 -1.70 -1.42 1.49
N THR A 72 -2.24 -0.73 2.49
CA THR A 72 -2.81 0.62 2.33
C THR A 72 -1.77 1.62 1.82
N ARG A 73 -0.48 1.45 2.13
CA ARG A 73 0.57 2.37 1.67
C ARG A 73 0.83 2.25 0.17
N ARG A 74 0.69 1.03 -0.37
CA ARG A 74 0.83 0.75 -1.80
C ARG A 74 -0.50 0.81 -2.56
N GLY A 75 -1.62 0.99 -1.87
CA GLY A 75 -2.95 0.91 -2.46
C GLY A 75 -3.23 -0.46 -3.09
N ALA A 76 -2.70 -1.54 -2.51
CA ALA A 76 -2.69 -2.87 -3.11
C ALA A 76 -3.37 -3.92 -2.23
N VAL A 77 -4.16 -4.79 -2.83
CA VAL A 77 -4.66 -6.01 -2.19
C VAL A 77 -3.57 -7.07 -2.29
N LEU A 78 -3.10 -7.61 -1.16
CA LEU A 78 -2.03 -8.61 -1.12
C LEU A 78 -2.56 -10.04 -1.26
N SER A 79 -3.73 -10.31 -0.69
CA SER A 79 -4.47 -11.56 -0.86
C SER A 79 -5.92 -11.31 -0.54
N GLY A 80 -6.83 -11.64 -1.46
CA GLY A 80 -8.25 -11.60 -1.18
C GLY A 80 -8.74 -12.89 -0.55
N GLY A 81 -9.81 -12.78 0.24
CA GLY A 81 -10.54 -13.94 0.77
C GLY A 81 -11.31 -14.65 -0.34
N TYR A 82 -12.63 -14.75 -0.20
CA TYR A 82 -13.50 -15.34 -1.23
C TYR A 82 -13.37 -14.64 -2.60
N VAL A 83 -13.19 -13.31 -2.60
CA VAL A 83 -12.93 -12.51 -3.80
C VAL A 83 -11.45 -12.15 -3.85
N ASN A 84 -10.68 -12.72 -4.79
CA ASN A 84 -9.26 -12.44 -4.90
C ASN A 84 -8.98 -11.21 -5.77
N LEU A 85 -8.97 -10.03 -5.15
CA LEU A 85 -8.68 -8.76 -5.82
C LEU A 85 -7.17 -8.44 -5.94
N ALA A 86 -6.28 -9.37 -5.58
CA ALA A 86 -4.83 -9.11 -5.57
C ALA A 86 -4.23 -8.91 -6.98
N SER A 87 -4.87 -9.44 -8.01
CA SER A 87 -4.47 -9.26 -9.42
C SER A 87 -4.94 -7.94 -10.02
N VAL A 88 -5.80 -7.19 -9.32
CA VAL A 88 -6.43 -5.97 -9.83
C VAL A 88 -5.86 -4.77 -9.10
N ALA A 89 -5.45 -3.75 -9.86
CA ALA A 89 -5.07 -2.45 -9.32
C ALA A 89 -6.32 -1.65 -8.89
N LEU A 90 -7.07 -2.17 -7.91
CA LEU A 90 -8.42 -1.75 -7.56
C LEU A 90 -8.55 -0.25 -7.30
N ALA A 91 -7.68 0.30 -6.44
CA ALA A 91 -7.67 1.73 -6.12
C ALA A 91 -7.53 2.57 -7.38
N ARG A 92 -6.43 2.36 -8.12
CA ARG A 92 -6.10 3.11 -9.33
C ARG A 92 -7.18 3.02 -10.38
N ARG A 93 -7.75 1.83 -10.61
CA ARG A 93 -8.82 1.68 -11.59
C ARG A 93 -10.09 2.41 -11.19
N LEU A 94 -10.45 2.40 -9.91
CA LEU A 94 -11.59 3.18 -9.42
C LEU A 94 -11.30 4.69 -9.47
N GLU A 95 -10.07 5.13 -9.21
CA GLU A 95 -9.64 6.52 -9.36
C GLU A 95 -9.78 6.98 -10.82
N ASP A 96 -9.24 6.20 -11.76
CA ASP A 96 -9.30 6.48 -13.21
C ASP A 96 -10.76 6.56 -13.69
N MET A 97 -11.64 5.73 -13.14
CA MET A 97 -13.06 5.67 -13.53
C MET A 97 -13.92 6.76 -12.87
N ALA A 98 -13.65 7.09 -11.61
CA ALA A 98 -14.47 8.02 -10.83
C ALA A 98 -13.93 9.46 -10.86
N GLY A 99 -12.65 9.66 -11.21
CA GLY A 99 -11.97 10.95 -11.12
C GLY A 99 -11.83 11.46 -9.68
N LYS A 100 -11.82 10.55 -8.69
CA LYS A 100 -11.78 10.87 -7.26
C LYS A 100 -10.74 10.04 -6.53
N PRO A 101 -10.10 10.59 -5.49
CA PRO A 101 -9.31 9.85 -4.51
C PRO A 101 -9.95 8.53 -4.09
N VAL A 102 -9.16 7.44 -4.08
CA VAL A 102 -9.60 6.15 -3.52
C VAL A 102 -8.61 5.66 -2.46
N ILE A 103 -9.11 5.35 -1.27
CA ILE A 103 -8.33 4.61 -0.26
C ILE A 103 -8.80 3.16 -0.15
N LEU A 104 -7.87 2.26 0.14
CA LEU A 104 -8.15 0.86 0.44
C LEU A 104 -7.68 0.51 1.85
N ASP A 105 -8.49 -0.27 2.55
CA ASP A 105 -8.07 -0.96 3.76
C ASP A 105 -8.78 -2.29 3.89
N ASN A 106 -8.39 -3.07 4.90
CA ASN A 106 -9.14 -4.23 5.32
C ASN A 106 -10.55 -3.83 5.81
N ASP A 107 -11.54 -4.62 5.44
CA ASP A 107 -12.95 -4.47 5.84
C ASP A 107 -13.15 -4.33 7.36
N CYS A 108 -12.45 -5.11 8.17
CA CYS A 108 -12.54 -5.07 9.63
C CYS A 108 -11.94 -3.78 10.19
N ASN A 109 -10.86 -3.25 9.58
CA ASN A 109 -10.30 -1.95 9.94
C ASN A 109 -11.32 -0.83 9.68
N MET A 110 -12.02 -0.89 8.55
CA MET A 110 -13.08 0.07 8.23
C MET A 110 -14.22 -0.02 9.25
N ALA A 111 -14.73 -1.23 9.52
CA ALA A 111 -15.78 -1.42 10.50
C ALA A 111 -15.38 -0.92 11.91
N LEU A 112 -14.14 -1.16 12.36
CA LEU A 112 -13.65 -0.64 13.64
C LEU A 112 -13.56 0.89 13.64
N ALA A 113 -13.11 1.49 12.54
CA ALA A 113 -13.09 2.94 12.40
C ALA A 113 -14.49 3.56 12.51
N ALA A 114 -15.52 2.88 12.00
CA ALA A 114 -16.91 3.31 12.17
C ALA A 114 -17.35 3.22 13.64
N GLU A 115 -17.08 2.09 14.30
CA GLU A 115 -17.45 1.88 15.71
C GLU A 115 -16.75 2.88 16.64
N MET A 116 -15.52 3.24 16.35
CA MET A 116 -14.80 4.31 17.05
C MET A 116 -15.45 5.69 16.88
N ALA A 117 -15.96 5.97 15.69
CA ALA A 117 -16.51 7.28 15.36
C ALA A 117 -17.95 7.44 15.87
N LEU A 118 -18.78 6.42 15.69
CA LEU A 118 -20.24 6.50 15.85
C LEU A 118 -20.86 5.37 16.68
N GLY A 119 -20.07 4.37 17.08
CA GLY A 119 -20.57 3.13 17.66
C GLY A 119 -20.11 2.88 19.10
N ALA A 120 -19.91 1.60 19.42
CA ALA A 120 -19.54 1.16 20.76
C ALA A 120 -18.13 1.58 21.19
N GLY A 121 -17.27 1.96 20.24
CA GLY A 121 -15.90 2.38 20.50
C GLY A 121 -15.71 3.86 20.82
N GLN A 122 -16.79 4.65 20.85
CA GLN A 122 -16.71 6.08 21.17
C GLN A 122 -16.11 6.32 22.56
N GLY A 123 -15.19 7.26 22.66
CA GLY A 123 -14.53 7.63 23.93
C GLY A 123 -13.37 6.72 24.35
N HIS A 124 -13.12 5.62 23.63
CA HIS A 124 -11.98 4.74 23.86
C HIS A 124 -10.84 5.02 22.87
N ASP A 125 -9.60 4.82 23.31
CA ASP A 125 -8.40 5.11 22.53
C ASP A 125 -7.70 3.84 22.03
N ASN A 126 -7.83 2.74 22.77
CA ASN A 126 -7.26 1.43 22.45
C ASN A 126 -8.38 0.40 22.37
N ILE A 127 -8.61 -0.15 21.19
CA ILE A 127 -9.75 -1.06 20.94
C ILE A 127 -9.29 -2.21 20.06
N ALA A 128 -9.65 -3.43 20.45
CA ALA A 128 -9.57 -4.58 19.56
C ALA A 128 -10.98 -4.98 19.14
N MET A 129 -11.17 -5.39 17.89
CA MET A 129 -12.46 -5.85 17.41
C MET A 129 -12.32 -7.18 16.68
N PHE A 130 -13.17 -8.13 17.04
CA PHE A 130 -13.38 -9.37 16.30
C PHE A 130 -14.66 -9.23 15.47
N THR A 131 -14.58 -9.50 14.18
CA THR A 131 -15.72 -9.46 13.26
C THR A 131 -16.15 -10.88 12.94
N ILE A 132 -17.32 -11.28 13.42
CA ILE A 132 -17.79 -12.67 13.38
C ILE A 132 -18.93 -12.76 12.39
N GLY A 133 -18.71 -13.54 11.33
CA GLY A 133 -19.67 -13.82 10.27
C GLY A 133 -19.42 -15.21 9.71
N THR A 134 -19.34 -15.36 8.38
CA THR A 134 -18.92 -16.63 7.77
C THR A 134 -17.54 -17.07 8.30
N GLY A 135 -16.60 -16.13 8.39
CA GLY A 135 -15.29 -16.31 9.02
C GLY A 135 -15.14 -15.46 10.29
N ILE A 136 -13.90 -15.31 10.75
CA ILE A 136 -13.53 -14.33 11.79
C ILE A 136 -12.47 -13.39 11.22
N GLY A 137 -12.80 -12.12 11.18
CA GLY A 137 -11.86 -11.04 10.92
C GLY A 137 -11.40 -10.37 12.22
N GLY A 138 -10.53 -9.38 12.08
CA GLY A 138 -10.17 -8.55 13.22
C GLY A 138 -9.53 -7.23 12.83
N ALA A 139 -9.53 -6.32 13.80
CA ALA A 139 -8.85 -5.03 13.71
C ALA A 139 -8.40 -4.60 15.09
N VAL A 140 -7.33 -3.80 15.14
CA VAL A 140 -6.80 -3.24 16.39
C VAL A 140 -6.52 -1.76 16.19
N VAL A 141 -6.86 -0.97 17.18
CA VAL A 141 -6.57 0.45 17.30
C VAL A 141 -5.71 0.65 18.53
N GLN A 142 -4.64 1.42 18.39
CA GLN A 142 -3.83 1.90 19.50
C GLN A 142 -3.69 3.42 19.37
N ASN A 143 -3.89 4.15 20.46
CA ASN A 143 -3.80 5.62 20.48
C ASN A 143 -4.64 6.27 19.36
N ARG A 144 -5.89 5.80 19.22
CA ARG A 144 -6.86 6.23 18.21
C ARG A 144 -6.45 6.00 16.75
N ARG A 145 -5.44 5.16 16.51
CA ARG A 145 -4.93 4.85 15.17
C ARG A 145 -5.05 3.36 14.88
N ILE A 146 -5.65 3.04 13.73
CA ILE A 146 -5.69 1.67 13.19
C ILE A 146 -4.26 1.13 13.06
N MET A 147 -4.01 0.01 13.70
CA MET A 147 -2.75 -0.71 13.62
C MET A 147 -2.67 -1.51 12.33
N ARG A 148 -1.74 -1.14 11.46
CA ARG A 148 -1.45 -1.88 10.22
C ARG A 148 -0.12 -2.66 10.29
N GLY A 149 0.73 -2.39 11.29
CA GLY A 149 2.05 -3.01 11.41
C GLY A 149 2.88 -2.82 10.13
N ARG A 150 3.52 -3.89 9.62
CA ARG A 150 4.22 -3.85 8.33
C ARG A 150 3.28 -3.59 7.14
N ALA A 151 2.03 -4.05 7.23
CA ALA A 151 0.96 -3.81 6.26
C ALA A 151 -0.39 -4.38 6.76
N THR A 152 -0.36 -5.56 7.39
CA THR A 152 -1.56 -6.39 7.64
C THR A 152 -1.71 -6.82 9.10
N ALA A 153 -1.45 -5.94 10.06
CA ALA A 153 -1.75 -6.24 11.47
C ALA A 153 -3.27 -6.37 11.72
N GLY A 154 -3.66 -6.95 12.86
CA GLY A 154 -5.06 -7.12 13.23
C GLY A 154 -5.74 -8.40 12.71
N GLN A 155 -5.00 -9.39 12.21
CA GLN A 155 -5.59 -10.65 11.70
C GLN A 155 -6.02 -11.60 12.85
N LEU A 156 -6.92 -11.15 13.73
CA LEU A 156 -7.26 -11.80 14.99
C LEU A 156 -7.96 -13.16 14.81
N GLY A 157 -8.68 -13.37 13.70
CA GLY A 157 -9.28 -14.67 13.37
C GLY A 157 -8.28 -15.81 13.15
N HIS A 158 -7.00 -15.47 12.97
CA HIS A 158 -5.92 -16.44 12.76
C HIS A 158 -5.06 -16.69 14.02
N ILE A 159 -5.50 -16.24 15.20
CA ILE A 159 -4.93 -16.65 16.48
C ILE A 159 -5.16 -18.15 16.65
N THR A 160 -4.09 -18.90 16.92
CA THR A 160 -4.18 -20.35 17.16
C THR A 160 -4.68 -20.62 18.57
N VAL A 161 -5.80 -21.32 18.67
CA VAL A 161 -6.45 -21.74 19.92
C VAL A 161 -6.34 -23.24 20.15
N ASP A 162 -6.03 -24.00 19.08
CA ASP A 162 -5.68 -25.43 19.16
C ASP A 162 -4.59 -25.75 18.14
N VAL A 163 -3.37 -26.05 18.60
CA VAL A 163 -2.25 -26.35 17.70
C VAL A 163 -2.46 -27.64 16.88
N ASN A 164 -3.34 -28.53 17.35
CA ASN A 164 -3.70 -29.78 16.67
C ASN A 164 -5.03 -29.69 15.92
N GLY A 165 -5.61 -28.49 15.83
CA GLY A 165 -6.95 -28.28 15.30
C GLY A 165 -7.09 -28.43 13.78
N GLU A 166 -8.27 -28.06 13.29
CA GLU A 166 -8.62 -28.09 11.87
C GLU A 166 -7.69 -27.19 11.02
N LEU A 167 -7.44 -27.58 9.77
CA LEU A 167 -6.70 -26.76 8.82
C LEU A 167 -7.49 -25.48 8.50
N CYS A 168 -6.85 -24.32 8.66
CA CYS A 168 -7.40 -23.02 8.31
C CYS A 168 -7.01 -22.67 6.87
N ALA A 169 -7.83 -21.85 6.21
CA ALA A 169 -7.54 -21.31 4.88
C ALA A 169 -6.24 -20.50 4.82
N CYS A 170 -5.76 -19.97 5.96
CA CYS A 170 -4.45 -19.31 6.04
C CYS A 170 -3.24 -20.27 5.98
N GLY A 171 -3.47 -21.59 5.97
CA GLY A 171 -2.44 -22.63 5.93
C GLY A 171 -1.98 -23.14 7.31
N ARG A 172 -2.40 -22.51 8.41
CA ARG A 172 -2.14 -22.96 9.79
C ARG A 172 -3.21 -23.93 10.30
N ARG A 173 -3.02 -24.47 11.50
CA ARG A 173 -3.99 -25.32 12.20
C ARG A 173 -4.56 -24.65 13.44
N GLY A 174 -5.85 -24.95 13.69
CA GLY A 174 -6.69 -24.50 14.80
C GLY A 174 -6.63 -23.01 15.09
N CYS A 175 -6.75 -22.21 14.04
CA CYS A 175 -7.12 -20.80 14.18
C CYS A 175 -8.52 -20.67 14.81
N VAL A 176 -8.76 -19.61 15.58
CA VAL A 176 -10.08 -19.37 16.20
C VAL A 176 -11.22 -19.31 15.18
N GLU A 177 -10.95 -18.86 13.95
CA GLU A 177 -11.92 -18.91 12.85
C GLU A 177 -12.48 -20.31 12.59
N THR A 178 -11.67 -21.37 12.74
CA THR A 178 -12.12 -22.74 12.47
C THR A 178 -13.01 -23.31 13.56
N THR A 179 -13.14 -22.63 14.71
CA THR A 179 -13.90 -23.13 15.87
C THR A 179 -15.03 -22.19 16.29
N SER A 180 -14.88 -20.89 16.03
CA SER A 180 -15.79 -19.84 16.52
C SER A 180 -16.40 -18.96 15.43
N SER A 181 -16.20 -19.24 14.13
CA SER A 181 -16.92 -18.55 13.06
C SER A 181 -18.37 -19.03 12.92
N GLY A 182 -19.17 -18.37 12.09
CA GLY A 182 -20.49 -18.86 11.70
C GLY A 182 -20.45 -20.18 10.93
N THR A 183 -19.44 -20.39 10.06
CA THR A 183 -19.25 -21.70 9.43
C THR A 183 -18.89 -22.77 10.46
N ALA A 184 -18.12 -22.43 11.50
CA ALA A 184 -17.84 -23.36 12.60
C ALA A 184 -19.08 -23.65 13.46
N LEU A 185 -19.91 -22.64 13.74
CA LEU A 185 -21.18 -22.83 14.44
C LEU A 185 -22.10 -23.81 13.70
N GLY A 186 -22.25 -23.65 12.38
CA GLY A 186 -23.01 -24.59 11.55
C GLY A 186 -22.48 -26.02 11.64
N ARG A 187 -21.14 -26.21 11.71
CA ARG A 187 -20.54 -27.54 11.92
C ARG A 187 -20.87 -28.11 13.31
N HIS A 188 -20.84 -27.28 14.36
CA HIS A 188 -21.21 -27.72 15.72
C HIS A 188 -22.68 -28.15 15.79
N ILE A 189 -23.58 -27.39 15.17
CA ILE A 189 -25.02 -27.73 15.06
C ILE A 189 -25.20 -29.09 14.37
N ALA A 190 -24.58 -29.27 13.21
CA ALA A 190 -24.67 -30.52 12.46
C ALA A 190 -24.10 -31.72 13.25
N ARG A 191 -22.95 -31.55 13.91
CA ARG A 191 -22.31 -32.60 14.74
C ARG A 191 -23.17 -33.01 15.94
N ALA A 192 -23.97 -32.11 16.48
CA ALA A 192 -24.91 -32.40 17.57
C ALA A 192 -26.20 -33.12 17.12
N GLY A 193 -26.38 -33.29 15.81
CA GLY A 193 -27.55 -33.93 15.20
C GLY A 193 -28.77 -33.01 15.05
N PHE A 194 -28.57 -31.69 15.08
CA PHE A 194 -29.62 -30.73 14.78
C PHE A 194 -29.77 -30.51 13.27
N GLY A 195 -30.96 -30.06 12.85
CA GLY A 195 -31.22 -29.74 11.45
C GLY A 195 -30.38 -28.55 10.96
N PRO A 196 -30.08 -28.47 9.65
CA PRO A 196 -29.23 -27.42 9.09
C PRO A 196 -29.81 -26.01 9.22
N ASP A 197 -31.13 -25.89 9.37
CA ASP A 197 -31.84 -24.63 9.45
C ASP A 197 -31.96 -24.08 10.89
N VAL A 198 -31.33 -24.74 11.87
CA VAL A 198 -31.35 -24.25 13.25
C VAL A 198 -30.55 -22.95 13.34
N SER A 199 -31.23 -21.85 13.66
CA SER A 199 -30.60 -20.55 13.82
C SER A 199 -29.92 -20.40 15.19
N VAL A 200 -29.00 -19.44 15.30
CA VAL A 200 -28.34 -19.14 16.59
C VAL A 200 -29.34 -18.68 17.66
N ASP A 201 -30.38 -17.94 17.29
CA ASP A 201 -31.44 -17.53 18.23
C ASP A 201 -32.24 -18.73 18.73
N GLN A 202 -32.50 -19.72 17.85
CA GLN A 202 -33.14 -20.97 18.26
C GLN A 202 -32.23 -21.80 19.18
N LEU A 203 -30.91 -21.76 19.02
CA LEU A 203 -29.98 -22.38 19.97
C LEU A 203 -30.08 -21.72 21.35
N PHE A 204 -30.10 -20.39 21.42
CA PHE A 204 -30.27 -19.69 22.71
C PHE A 204 -31.62 -19.99 23.36
N ALA A 205 -32.71 -20.03 22.58
CA ALA A 205 -34.03 -20.40 23.09
C ALA A 205 -34.05 -21.84 23.67
N ARG A 206 -33.35 -22.77 23.01
CA ARG A 206 -33.19 -24.15 23.50
C ARG A 206 -32.33 -24.23 24.76
N ASP A 207 -31.22 -23.52 24.83
CA ASP A 207 -30.39 -23.48 26.04
C ASP A 207 -31.14 -22.87 27.24
N ALA A 208 -31.94 -21.82 27.01
CA ALA A 208 -32.83 -21.27 28.03
C ALA A 208 -33.88 -22.28 28.51
N ALA A 209 -34.32 -23.20 27.63
CA ALA A 209 -35.15 -24.35 27.97
C ALA A 209 -34.36 -25.56 28.53
N VAL A 210 -33.09 -25.35 28.91
CA VAL A 210 -32.20 -26.36 29.53
C VAL A 210 -31.86 -27.53 28.59
N ASP A 211 -31.82 -27.30 27.28
CA ASP A 211 -31.31 -28.26 26.31
C ASP A 211 -29.77 -28.36 26.40
N VAL A 212 -29.28 -29.45 26.98
CA VAL A 212 -27.85 -29.73 27.18
C VAL A 212 -27.06 -29.78 25.87
N LYS A 213 -27.67 -30.16 24.75
CA LYS A 213 -26.99 -30.17 23.44
C LYS A 213 -26.80 -28.75 22.93
N ALA A 214 -27.84 -27.91 23.04
CA ALA A 214 -27.75 -26.51 22.65
C ALA A 214 -26.70 -25.77 23.48
N ARG A 215 -26.67 -26.01 24.80
CA ARG A 215 -25.63 -25.49 25.69
C ARG A 215 -24.23 -25.92 25.25
N GLY A 216 -24.04 -27.21 24.99
CA GLY A 216 -22.75 -27.75 24.56
C GLY A 216 -22.24 -27.13 23.25
N ILE A 217 -23.15 -26.83 22.31
CA ILE A 217 -22.79 -26.10 21.07
C ILE A 217 -22.32 -24.68 21.39
N LEU A 218 -23.07 -23.94 22.21
CA LEU A 218 -22.73 -22.55 22.58
C LEU A 218 -21.40 -22.49 23.34
N GLU A 219 -21.15 -23.43 24.25
CA GLU A 219 -19.86 -23.59 24.96
C GLU A 219 -18.70 -23.88 23.99
N ALA A 220 -18.88 -24.83 23.07
CA ALA A 220 -17.87 -25.21 22.10
C ALA A 220 -17.55 -24.07 21.11
N TRP A 221 -18.53 -23.21 20.85
CA TRP A 221 -18.38 -22.03 20.00
C TRP A 221 -17.71 -20.87 20.75
N ALA A 222 -18.06 -20.65 22.02
CA ALA A 222 -17.59 -19.50 22.82
C ALA A 222 -16.21 -19.70 23.46
N ARG A 223 -15.87 -20.91 23.94
CA ARG A 223 -14.60 -21.14 24.66
C ARG A 223 -13.34 -20.81 23.83
N PRO A 224 -13.22 -21.22 22.56
CA PRO A 224 -12.05 -20.88 21.75
C PRO A 224 -11.99 -19.38 21.45
N LEU A 225 -13.16 -18.75 21.22
CA LEU A 225 -13.26 -17.30 21.07
C LEU A 225 -12.75 -16.57 22.31
N ARG A 226 -13.14 -17.04 23.51
CA ARG A 226 -12.65 -16.47 24.77
C ARG A 226 -11.14 -16.54 24.88
N ALA A 227 -10.53 -17.68 24.55
CA ALA A 227 -9.07 -17.82 24.57
C ALA A 227 -8.37 -16.85 23.61
N ALA A 228 -8.94 -16.61 22.42
CA ALA A 228 -8.42 -15.64 21.48
C ALA A 228 -8.57 -14.19 21.97
N ILE A 229 -9.69 -13.86 22.62
CA ILE A 229 -9.90 -12.56 23.29
C ILE A 229 -8.87 -12.36 24.39
N ASP A 230 -8.70 -13.33 25.30
CA ASP A 230 -7.75 -13.23 26.42
C ASP A 230 -6.30 -13.05 25.91
N THR A 231 -5.92 -13.76 24.84
CA THR A 231 -4.64 -13.57 24.15
C THR A 231 -4.50 -12.15 23.60
N THR A 232 -5.58 -11.61 23.01
CA THR A 232 -5.59 -10.26 22.44
C THR A 232 -5.47 -9.19 23.53
N VAL A 233 -6.13 -9.38 24.67
CA VAL A 233 -5.99 -8.50 25.84
C VAL A 233 -4.56 -8.53 26.36
N ALA A 234 -3.95 -9.71 26.50
CA ALA A 234 -2.56 -9.82 26.94
C ALA A 234 -1.56 -9.17 25.96
N MET A 235 -1.87 -9.11 24.67
CA MET A 235 -0.99 -8.55 23.63
C MET A 235 -1.09 -7.03 23.50
N PHE A 236 -2.29 -6.47 23.64
CA PHE A 236 -2.58 -5.08 23.28
C PHE A 236 -3.05 -4.22 24.45
N ASP A 237 -3.47 -4.83 25.56
CA ASP A 237 -4.04 -4.16 26.73
C ASP A 237 -5.09 -3.08 26.34
N PRO A 238 -6.15 -3.46 25.58
CA PRO A 238 -7.10 -2.49 25.07
C PRO A 238 -8.06 -2.01 26.16
N ASP A 239 -8.62 -0.81 25.98
CA ASP A 239 -9.68 -0.28 26.83
C ASP A 239 -10.99 -1.06 26.64
N LEU A 240 -11.19 -1.63 25.44
CA LEU A 240 -12.41 -2.31 25.03
C LEU A 240 -12.14 -3.38 23.97
N VAL A 241 -12.79 -4.53 24.09
CA VAL A 241 -12.91 -5.52 23.01
C VAL A 241 -14.32 -5.48 22.43
N LEU A 242 -14.43 -5.29 21.11
CA LEU A 242 -15.71 -5.29 20.40
C LEU A 242 -15.94 -6.60 19.66
N LEU A 243 -17.17 -7.12 19.72
CA LEU A 243 -17.64 -8.23 18.90
C LEU A 243 -18.62 -7.71 17.84
N GLY A 244 -18.13 -7.58 16.62
CA GLY A 244 -18.88 -7.12 15.45
C GLY A 244 -19.19 -8.21 14.45
N GLY A 245 -19.69 -7.81 13.28
CA GLY A 245 -20.17 -8.71 12.23
C GLY A 245 -21.57 -9.28 12.53
N GLY A 246 -22.14 -9.98 11.55
CA GLY A 246 -23.52 -10.48 11.62
C GLY A 246 -23.81 -11.44 12.78
N LEU A 247 -22.78 -12.03 13.39
CA LEU A 247 -22.89 -12.91 14.57
C LEU A 247 -22.25 -12.30 15.83
N GLY A 248 -21.80 -11.04 15.81
CA GLY A 248 -21.11 -10.41 16.94
C GLY A 248 -21.94 -10.38 18.23
N LEU A 249 -23.21 -9.98 18.15
CA LEU A 249 -24.13 -9.97 19.30
C LEU A 249 -24.38 -11.39 19.84
N ALA A 250 -24.54 -12.36 18.96
CA ALA A 250 -24.73 -13.76 19.35
C ALA A 250 -23.48 -14.33 20.02
N ALA A 251 -22.29 -14.03 19.49
CA ALA A 251 -21.03 -14.43 20.08
C ALA A 251 -20.82 -13.80 21.47
N HIS A 252 -21.15 -12.51 21.62
CA HIS A 252 -21.13 -11.83 22.92
C HIS A 252 -22.04 -12.53 23.95
N ARG A 253 -23.28 -12.88 23.57
CA ARG A 253 -24.17 -13.65 24.44
C ARG A 253 -23.58 -15.03 24.80
N ALA A 254 -22.98 -15.72 23.82
CA ALA A 254 -22.39 -17.03 24.03
C ALA A 254 -21.18 -17.01 24.98
N LEU A 255 -20.46 -15.88 25.08
CA LEU A 255 -19.38 -15.71 26.08
C LEU A 255 -19.87 -15.84 27.52
N GLY A 256 -21.18 -15.74 27.80
CA GLY A 256 -21.74 -16.09 29.11
C GLY A 256 -21.44 -17.53 29.54
N HIS A 257 -21.17 -18.43 28.59
CA HIS A 257 -20.75 -19.82 28.84
C HIS A 257 -19.23 -20.02 28.89
N ALA A 258 -18.45 -18.97 28.67
CA ALA A 258 -16.99 -18.99 28.65
C ALA A 258 -16.44 -17.72 29.33
N PRO A 259 -16.58 -17.60 30.67
CA PRO A 259 -16.06 -16.45 31.41
C PRO A 259 -14.53 -16.38 31.36
N ALA A 260 -13.98 -15.23 31.75
CA ALA A 260 -12.54 -15.01 31.86
C ALA A 260 -11.87 -16.08 32.72
N LEU A 261 -10.80 -16.69 32.21
CA LEU A 261 -10.08 -17.76 32.92
C LEU A 261 -9.23 -17.22 34.08
N ALA A 262 -8.73 -15.98 33.99
CA ALA A 262 -7.86 -15.38 34.99
C ALA A 262 -8.13 -13.87 35.15
N PRO A 263 -7.93 -13.29 36.36
CA PRO A 263 -8.18 -11.88 36.61
C PRO A 263 -7.04 -10.94 36.18
N TRP A 264 -5.88 -11.46 35.80
CA TRP A 264 -4.69 -10.63 35.50
C TRP A 264 -4.85 -9.72 34.28
N TYR A 265 -5.56 -10.19 33.25
CA TYR A 265 -5.80 -9.46 32.01
C TYR A 265 -7.30 -9.41 31.77
N GLN A 266 -7.96 -8.36 32.26
CA GLN A 266 -9.40 -8.15 32.07
C GLN A 266 -9.65 -6.89 31.25
N CYS A 267 -10.53 -7.03 30.27
CA CYS A 267 -11.00 -5.95 29.44
C CYS A 267 -12.52 -6.13 29.24
N PRO A 268 -13.33 -5.05 29.28
CA PRO A 268 -14.72 -5.12 28.87
C PRO A 268 -14.85 -5.69 27.45
N VAL A 269 -15.84 -6.57 27.26
CA VAL A 269 -16.18 -7.12 25.95
C VAL A 269 -17.61 -6.71 25.65
N GLU A 270 -17.83 -5.99 24.55
CA GLU A 270 -19.14 -5.44 24.19
C GLU A 270 -19.50 -5.78 22.73
N PRO A 271 -20.80 -5.89 22.39
CA PRO A 271 -21.21 -6.00 21.01
C PRO A 271 -21.02 -4.66 20.27
N ALA A 272 -20.60 -4.73 19.00
CA ALA A 272 -20.60 -3.59 18.09
C ALA A 272 -22.03 -3.07 17.84
N ARG A 273 -22.19 -1.77 17.56
CA ARG A 273 -23.52 -1.12 17.46
C ARG A 273 -24.01 -0.87 16.04
N LEU A 274 -23.11 -0.67 15.08
CA LEU A 274 -23.43 -0.24 13.71
C LEU A 274 -23.78 -1.40 12.78
N GLY A 275 -23.56 -2.64 13.21
CA GLY A 275 -23.95 -3.84 12.48
C GLY A 275 -23.40 -3.89 11.06
N ASP A 276 -24.29 -4.16 10.10
CA ASP A 276 -23.93 -4.31 8.67
C ASP A 276 -23.49 -3.00 8.00
N ASP A 277 -23.80 -1.84 8.59
CA ASP A 277 -23.47 -0.54 8.03
C ASP A 277 -22.05 -0.08 8.42
N ALA A 278 -21.42 -0.73 9.40
CA ALA A 278 -20.09 -0.37 9.90
C ALA A 278 -19.04 -0.30 8.78
N GLY A 279 -19.04 -1.26 7.86
CA GLY A 279 -18.07 -1.33 6.76
C GLY A 279 -18.14 -0.11 5.84
N VAL A 280 -19.34 0.26 5.38
CA VAL A 280 -19.53 1.38 4.45
C VAL A 280 -19.35 2.74 5.15
N ILE A 281 -19.82 2.89 6.39
CA ILE A 281 -19.62 4.13 7.17
C ILE A 281 -18.11 4.34 7.40
N GLY A 282 -17.44 3.29 7.86
CA GLY A 282 -16.02 3.33 8.19
C GLY A 282 -15.15 3.63 6.97
N ALA A 283 -15.46 2.99 5.84
CA ALA A 283 -14.77 3.22 4.59
C ALA A 283 -14.85 4.69 4.17
N GLY A 284 -16.05 5.29 4.17
CA GLY A 284 -16.21 6.70 3.81
C GLY A 284 -15.58 7.66 4.83
N LEU A 285 -15.71 7.41 6.14
CA LEU A 285 -15.12 8.27 7.17
C LEU A 285 -13.59 8.23 7.15
N GLN A 286 -13.00 7.05 6.94
CA GLN A 286 -11.56 6.92 6.74
C GLN A 286 -11.12 7.66 5.46
N ALA A 287 -11.91 7.62 4.39
CA ALA A 287 -11.59 8.33 3.16
C ALA A 287 -11.64 9.86 3.30
N LEU A 288 -12.56 10.37 4.12
CA LEU A 288 -12.67 11.80 4.46
C LEU A 288 -11.57 12.27 5.42
N SER A 289 -11.18 11.40 6.35
CA SER A 289 -10.13 11.69 7.34
C SER A 289 -8.73 11.43 6.80
N ALA A 290 -8.62 10.64 5.73
CA ALA A 290 -7.39 10.50 4.99
C ALA A 290 -7.02 11.89 4.48
N PRO A 291 -5.77 12.34 4.67
CA PRO A 291 -5.32 13.56 4.02
C PRO A 291 -5.64 13.39 2.53
N ALA A 292 -6.54 14.25 2.02
CA ALA A 292 -7.16 14.14 0.70
C ALA A 292 -6.11 13.64 -0.26
N SER A 293 -6.26 12.44 -0.82
CA SER A 293 -5.14 11.71 -1.44
C SER A 293 -4.39 12.69 -2.31
N ILE A 294 -3.29 13.16 -1.75
CA ILE A 294 -2.37 13.96 -2.49
C ILE A 294 -1.86 12.87 -3.42
N SER A 295 -2.21 13.01 -4.70
CA SER A 295 -1.38 12.43 -5.75
C SER A 295 0.05 12.49 -5.24
N LEU A 296 0.86 11.47 -5.48
CA LEU A 296 2.28 11.50 -5.13
C LEU A 296 3.04 12.59 -5.95
N SER A 297 2.41 13.74 -6.20
CA SER A 297 2.80 14.99 -6.84
C SER A 297 2.64 16.26 -5.96
N ASP A 298 1.99 16.26 -4.78
CA ASP A 298 1.58 17.53 -4.12
C ASP A 298 1.84 17.69 -2.58
N GLN A 299 2.75 16.94 -1.95
CA GLN A 299 3.28 17.35 -0.62
C GLN A 299 4.66 17.99 -0.74
N PRO A 300 4.80 19.33 -0.61
CA PRO A 300 6.10 19.96 -0.56
C PRO A 300 6.82 19.49 0.72
N GLY A 301 7.88 18.70 0.54
CA GLY A 301 8.82 18.32 1.61
C GLY A 301 9.06 16.82 1.83
N ARG A 302 8.36 15.89 1.16
CA ARG A 302 8.58 14.43 1.33
C ARG A 302 8.89 13.64 0.07
N ALA A 303 8.75 14.25 -1.10
CA ALA A 303 9.23 13.69 -2.37
C ALA A 303 10.69 13.27 -2.28
N ARG A 304 11.08 12.17 -2.93
CA ARG A 304 12.50 11.98 -3.23
C ARG A 304 12.91 12.98 -4.31
N ARG A 305 14.19 13.32 -4.29
CA ARG A 305 14.75 14.38 -5.13
C ARG A 305 15.89 13.83 -5.95
N ALA A 306 16.06 14.27 -7.18
CA ALA A 306 17.20 13.86 -7.99
C ALA A 306 17.88 15.03 -8.71
N VAL A 307 19.21 15.07 -8.62
CA VAL A 307 20.07 15.86 -9.48
C VAL A 307 20.43 15.00 -10.68
N LEU A 308 19.88 15.33 -11.84
CA LEU A 308 20.17 14.64 -13.10
C LEU A 308 21.43 15.27 -13.69
N VAL A 309 22.58 14.64 -13.52
CA VAL A 309 23.83 15.10 -14.16
C VAL A 309 23.90 14.48 -15.55
N ASN A 310 23.45 15.27 -16.52
CA ASN A 310 23.23 14.86 -17.90
C ASN A 310 24.38 15.35 -18.79
N GLY A 311 24.70 14.57 -19.81
CA GLY A 311 25.74 14.88 -20.79
C GLY A 311 26.10 13.66 -21.60
N ILE A 312 26.48 13.87 -22.86
CA ILE A 312 26.93 12.78 -23.74
C ILE A 312 28.28 12.21 -23.26
N PRO A 313 28.73 11.03 -23.75
CA PRO A 313 30.03 10.48 -23.37
C PRO A 313 31.16 11.51 -23.52
N ALA A 314 32.14 11.44 -22.61
CA ALA A 314 33.28 12.36 -22.52
C ALA A 314 33.00 13.83 -22.13
N SER A 315 31.74 14.22 -21.91
CA SER A 315 31.32 15.59 -21.52
C SER A 315 31.80 16.09 -20.15
N GLY A 316 32.55 15.32 -19.38
CA GLY A 316 32.98 15.73 -18.03
C GLY A 316 31.95 15.55 -16.92
N LYS A 317 30.74 15.06 -17.23
CA LYS A 317 29.65 14.79 -16.26
C LYS A 317 30.11 14.06 -15.00
N SER A 318 31.03 13.10 -15.12
CA SER A 318 31.48 12.28 -13.99
C SER A 318 32.45 12.99 -13.06
N THR A 319 33.10 14.05 -13.51
CA THR A 319 33.87 14.95 -12.65
C THR A 319 32.93 15.88 -11.89
N VAL A 320 31.93 16.41 -12.59
CA VAL A 320 30.92 17.30 -12.01
C VAL A 320 30.07 16.57 -10.96
N SER A 321 29.55 15.38 -11.28
CA SER A 321 28.70 14.59 -10.37
C SER A 321 29.43 14.19 -9.08
N ARG A 322 30.69 13.77 -9.17
CA ARG A 322 31.55 13.49 -8.00
C ARG A 322 31.81 14.74 -7.17
N GLY A 323 32.20 15.85 -7.80
CA GLY A 323 32.47 17.08 -7.08
C GLY A 323 31.23 17.67 -6.37
N ILE A 324 30.02 17.45 -6.93
CA ILE A 324 28.75 17.75 -6.24
C ILE A 324 28.53 16.80 -5.06
N ALA A 325 28.70 15.48 -5.27
CA ALA A 325 28.50 14.47 -4.23
C ALA A 325 29.40 14.73 -3.01
N ASP A 326 30.69 14.99 -3.24
CA ASP A 326 31.68 15.25 -2.19
C ASP A 326 31.32 16.48 -1.34
N ARG A 327 30.70 17.50 -1.94
CA ARG A 327 30.35 18.77 -1.27
C ARG A 327 28.97 18.75 -0.61
N MET A 328 28.03 18.01 -1.18
CA MET A 328 26.64 17.96 -0.70
C MET A 328 26.36 16.79 0.24
N GLY A 329 27.21 15.75 0.22
CA GLY A 329 26.97 14.50 0.95
C GLY A 329 25.80 13.68 0.41
N TRP A 330 25.32 13.98 -0.80
CA TRP A 330 24.23 13.23 -1.43
C TRP A 330 24.76 11.97 -2.13
N PRO A 331 24.07 10.82 -2.03
CA PRO A 331 24.51 9.60 -2.70
C PRO A 331 24.57 9.76 -4.22
N LEU A 332 25.70 9.34 -4.81
CA LEU A 332 25.94 9.33 -6.25
C LEU A 332 25.66 7.94 -6.84
N LEU A 333 24.75 7.88 -7.81
CA LEU A 333 24.42 6.70 -8.59
C LEU A 333 24.80 6.96 -10.06
N ALA A 334 25.98 6.51 -10.47
CA ALA A 334 26.42 6.63 -11.85
C ALA A 334 26.15 5.36 -12.66
N LEU A 335 25.68 5.53 -13.90
CA LEU A 335 25.38 4.41 -14.80
C LEU A 335 26.57 3.47 -14.99
N ASP A 336 27.77 4.02 -15.17
CA ASP A 336 28.98 3.24 -15.35
C ASP A 336 29.42 2.53 -14.05
N THR A 337 29.14 3.10 -12.86
CA THR A 337 29.42 2.45 -11.57
C THR A 337 28.58 1.19 -11.39
N VAL A 338 27.32 1.20 -11.82
CA VAL A 338 26.46 0.02 -11.77
C VAL A 338 26.82 -0.96 -12.88
N LYS A 339 27.09 -0.48 -14.09
CA LYS A 339 27.31 -1.30 -15.29
C LYS A 339 28.66 -2.01 -15.31
N ASN A 340 29.75 -1.35 -14.94
CA ASN A 340 31.12 -1.87 -15.12
C ASN A 340 31.40 -3.18 -14.37
N PRO A 341 30.99 -3.36 -13.09
CA PRO A 341 31.19 -4.63 -12.39
C PRO A 341 30.58 -5.83 -13.14
N PHE A 342 29.44 -5.65 -13.79
CA PHE A 342 28.83 -6.71 -14.59
C PHE A 342 29.59 -6.97 -15.90
N LEU A 343 30.17 -5.94 -16.54
CA LEU A 343 31.01 -6.15 -17.72
C LEU A 343 32.29 -6.95 -17.36
N GLU A 344 32.88 -6.67 -16.20
CA GLU A 344 34.05 -7.40 -15.69
C GLU A 344 33.74 -8.88 -15.41
N VAL A 345 32.59 -9.16 -14.80
CA VAL A 345 32.22 -10.52 -14.39
C VAL A 345 31.65 -11.34 -15.55
N LEU A 346 30.80 -10.75 -16.39
CA LEU A 346 30.04 -11.49 -17.40
C LEU A 346 30.74 -11.59 -18.76
N GLY A 347 31.77 -10.79 -19.02
CA GLY A 347 32.66 -10.96 -20.18
C GLY A 347 32.01 -10.79 -21.57
N GLY A 348 30.91 -10.03 -21.68
CA GLY A 348 30.16 -9.84 -22.93
C GLY A 348 30.59 -8.59 -23.73
N ALA A 349 31.06 -8.78 -24.96
CA ALA A 349 31.72 -7.74 -25.77
C ALA A 349 30.92 -7.23 -26.98
N ASP A 350 29.68 -7.67 -27.19
CA ASP A 350 28.86 -7.15 -28.30
C ASP A 350 28.03 -5.91 -27.90
N ARG A 351 27.62 -5.16 -28.92
CA ARG A 351 26.91 -3.88 -28.75
C ARG A 351 25.52 -4.05 -28.16
N GLU A 352 24.85 -5.18 -28.42
CA GLU A 352 23.50 -5.44 -27.95
C GLU A 352 23.49 -5.75 -26.46
N PHE A 353 24.42 -6.58 -26.00
CA PHE A 353 24.64 -6.90 -24.59
C PHE A 353 24.94 -5.64 -23.79
N ASN A 354 25.85 -4.77 -24.26
CA ASN A 354 26.14 -3.50 -23.57
C ASN A 354 24.89 -2.61 -23.45
N ARG A 355 24.07 -2.56 -24.50
CA ARG A 355 22.84 -1.76 -24.50
C ARG A 355 21.81 -2.32 -23.53
N THR A 356 21.65 -3.64 -23.49
CA THR A 356 20.77 -4.34 -22.53
C THR A 356 21.24 -4.11 -21.10
N LEU A 357 22.54 -4.24 -20.84
CA LEU A 357 23.10 -3.98 -19.52
C LEU A 357 22.98 -2.52 -19.11
N GLY A 358 23.10 -1.58 -20.05
CA GLY A 358 22.81 -0.16 -19.83
C GLY A 358 21.37 0.08 -19.38
N ARG A 359 20.39 -0.58 -20.02
CA ARG A 359 18.97 -0.49 -19.62
C ARG A 359 18.73 -1.12 -18.23
N ALA A 360 19.34 -2.28 -17.97
CA ALA A 360 19.24 -2.94 -16.66
C ALA A 360 19.87 -2.10 -15.54
N SER A 361 21.04 -1.52 -15.78
CA SER A 361 21.72 -0.62 -14.84
C SER A 361 20.88 0.61 -14.55
N TYR A 362 20.24 1.16 -15.58
CA TYR A 362 19.32 2.28 -15.46
C TYR A 362 18.12 1.94 -14.57
N GLN A 363 17.51 0.76 -14.77
CA GLN A 363 16.43 0.28 -13.92
C GLN A 363 16.88 0.07 -12.47
N ALA A 364 18.05 -0.52 -12.25
CA ALA A 364 18.61 -0.76 -10.92
C ALA A 364 18.81 0.55 -10.14
N ILE A 365 19.34 1.60 -10.79
CA ILE A 365 19.50 2.93 -10.19
C ILE A 365 18.16 3.44 -9.66
N TRP A 366 17.12 3.42 -10.48
CA TRP A 366 15.82 3.95 -10.09
C TRP A 366 15.09 3.08 -9.05
N SER A 367 15.35 1.77 -9.01
CA SER A 367 14.90 0.91 -7.91
C SER A 367 15.55 1.30 -6.59
N VAL A 368 16.87 1.54 -6.56
CA VAL A 368 17.58 2.00 -5.36
C VAL A 368 17.03 3.34 -4.87
N VAL A 369 16.78 4.28 -5.78
CA VAL A 369 16.13 5.56 -5.43
C VAL A 369 14.74 5.31 -4.85
N GLY A 370 13.95 4.41 -5.45
CA GLY A 370 12.59 4.08 -5.01
C GLY A 370 12.48 3.42 -3.64
N ASP A 371 13.53 2.75 -3.17
CA ASP A 371 13.57 2.09 -1.85
C ASP A 371 14.12 3.00 -0.73
N ALA A 372 14.73 4.14 -1.06
CA ALA A 372 15.32 5.06 -0.10
C ALA A 372 14.27 5.73 0.81
N PRO A 373 14.60 6.29 1.98
CA PRO A 373 13.66 7.09 2.76
C PRO A 373 13.07 8.28 1.97
N ALA A 374 11.82 8.65 2.27
CA ALA A 374 11.20 9.86 1.75
C ALA A 374 12.06 11.11 2.07
N GLY A 375 12.07 12.10 1.16
CA GLY A 375 12.91 13.31 1.28
C GLY A 375 14.38 13.13 0.90
N SER A 376 14.85 11.92 0.61
CA SER A 376 16.24 11.69 0.18
C SER A 376 16.54 12.39 -1.14
N THR A 377 17.75 12.94 -1.29
CA THR A 377 18.25 13.52 -2.54
C THR A 377 19.36 12.65 -3.11
N PHE A 378 19.25 12.28 -4.38
CA PHE A 378 20.25 11.49 -5.10
C PHE A 378 20.86 12.29 -6.25
N ILE A 379 22.11 11.99 -6.57
CA ILE A 379 22.76 12.47 -7.79
C ILE A 379 22.80 11.29 -8.76
N VAL A 380 22.21 11.46 -9.95
CA VAL A 380 22.18 10.42 -10.99
C VAL A 380 23.03 10.89 -12.16
N ASP A 381 24.14 10.21 -12.40
CA ASP A 381 25.05 10.47 -13.52
C ASP A 381 24.76 9.49 -14.66
N ALA A 382 24.13 10.00 -15.72
CA ALA A 382 23.85 9.25 -16.94
C ALA A 382 23.71 10.20 -18.14
N TRP A 383 23.98 9.69 -19.33
CA TRP A 383 23.42 10.29 -20.54
C TRP A 383 21.95 9.85 -20.61
N PHE A 384 21.00 10.78 -20.58
CA PHE A 384 19.56 10.40 -20.58
C PHE A 384 18.96 10.27 -21.99
N GLY A 385 19.65 10.78 -23.03
CA GLY A 385 19.15 10.74 -24.41
C GLY A 385 19.35 9.41 -25.16
N PHE A 386 19.87 8.35 -24.52
CA PHE A 386 19.98 7.01 -25.14
C PHE A 386 18.67 6.21 -25.11
N GLN A 387 17.67 6.67 -24.35
CA GLN A 387 16.34 6.08 -24.25
C GLN A 387 15.26 7.15 -24.49
N PRO A 388 14.05 6.74 -24.89
CA PRO A 388 12.92 7.67 -24.97
C PRO A 388 12.65 8.35 -23.63
N ARG A 389 12.33 9.64 -23.65
CA ARG A 389 12.04 10.45 -22.45
C ARG A 389 11.00 9.80 -21.53
N GLN A 390 9.98 9.16 -22.11
CA GLN A 390 8.93 8.46 -21.37
C GLN A 390 9.49 7.40 -20.39
N VAL A 391 10.58 6.74 -20.75
CA VAL A 391 11.21 5.72 -19.90
C VAL A 391 11.72 6.35 -18.60
N LEU A 392 12.39 7.51 -18.69
CA LEU A 392 12.83 8.25 -17.52
C LEU A 392 11.64 8.73 -16.68
N GLU A 393 10.59 9.27 -17.30
CA GLU A 393 9.40 9.74 -16.57
C GLU A 393 8.71 8.60 -15.79
N ASP A 394 8.62 7.41 -16.39
CA ASP A 394 8.06 6.23 -15.72
C ASP A 394 8.93 5.77 -14.54
N HIS A 395 10.25 5.87 -14.68
CA HIS A 395 11.18 5.56 -13.59
C HIS A 395 11.11 6.58 -12.45
N LEU A 396 11.09 7.88 -12.75
CA LEU A 396 10.93 8.94 -11.75
C LEU A 396 9.62 8.76 -10.97
N ARG A 397 8.52 8.47 -11.70
CA ARG A 397 7.20 8.20 -11.10
C ARG A 397 7.24 6.99 -10.18
N LYS A 398 7.79 5.86 -10.65
CA LYS A 398 7.92 4.62 -9.84
C LYS A 398 8.82 4.82 -8.61
N ALA A 399 9.86 5.64 -8.73
CA ALA A 399 10.78 5.93 -7.65
C ALA A 399 10.26 7.00 -6.66
N GLY A 400 9.07 7.58 -6.90
CA GLY A 400 8.52 8.65 -6.06
C GLY A 400 9.39 9.92 -6.08
N VAL A 401 9.96 10.24 -7.25
CA VAL A 401 10.78 11.44 -7.46
C VAL A 401 9.93 12.51 -8.14
N GLU A 402 9.52 13.52 -7.40
CA GLU A 402 8.73 14.63 -7.94
C GLU A 402 9.63 15.79 -8.35
N HIS A 403 10.63 16.12 -7.53
CA HIS A 403 11.49 17.27 -7.77
C HIS A 403 12.85 16.85 -8.33
N THR A 404 13.17 17.35 -9.52
CA THR A 404 14.50 17.19 -10.13
C THR A 404 15.06 18.53 -10.55
N VAL A 405 16.37 18.58 -10.59
CA VAL A 405 17.13 19.59 -11.30
C VAL A 405 18.07 18.89 -12.27
N GLU A 406 18.45 19.58 -13.33
CA GLU A 406 19.37 19.07 -14.35
C GLU A 406 20.67 19.88 -14.33
N ILE A 407 21.80 19.17 -14.27
CA ILE A 407 23.13 19.74 -14.54
C ILE A 407 23.53 19.26 -15.93
N TRP A 408 23.58 20.16 -16.90
CA TRP A 408 23.91 19.84 -18.28
C TRP A 408 25.39 20.09 -18.56
N CYS A 409 26.13 19.02 -18.75
CA CYS A 409 27.56 19.06 -19.06
C CYS A 409 27.77 18.94 -20.57
N HIS A 410 28.47 19.91 -21.16
CA HIS A 410 28.78 19.91 -22.58
C HIS A 410 30.19 20.43 -22.88
N ALA A 411 30.65 20.18 -24.11
CA ALA A 411 31.88 20.71 -24.71
C ALA A 411 31.81 20.51 -26.24
N PRO A 412 32.62 21.23 -27.03
CA PRO A 412 32.72 21.02 -28.48
C PRO A 412 33.08 19.57 -28.85
N GLY A 413 32.56 19.09 -29.98
CA GLY A 413 32.73 17.70 -30.42
C GLY A 413 34.19 17.27 -30.53
N GLU A 414 35.08 18.18 -30.94
CA GLU A 414 36.52 17.96 -31.06
C GLU A 414 37.15 17.69 -29.69
N VAL A 415 36.75 18.48 -28.67
CA VAL A 415 37.20 18.31 -27.29
C VAL A 415 36.71 16.97 -26.73
N LEU A 416 35.47 16.59 -27.03
CA LEU A 416 34.91 15.30 -26.61
C LEU A 416 35.63 14.13 -27.27
N ALA A 417 35.93 14.25 -28.57
CA ALA A 417 36.67 13.26 -29.33
C ALA A 417 38.08 13.02 -28.77
N GLU A 418 38.82 14.09 -28.50
CA GLU A 418 40.15 14.02 -27.88
C GLU A 418 40.08 13.35 -26.51
N ARG A 419 39.16 13.82 -25.65
CA ARG A 419 38.94 13.24 -24.32
C ARG A 419 38.48 11.79 -24.37
N TYR A 420 37.72 11.38 -25.38
CA TYR A 420 37.28 10.00 -25.56
C TYR A 420 38.44 9.12 -26.03
N GLY A 421 39.20 9.60 -27.02
CA GLY A 421 40.37 8.94 -27.58
C GLY A 421 41.45 8.66 -26.52
N GLY A 422 41.76 9.66 -25.69
CA GLY A 422 42.73 9.52 -24.60
C GLY A 422 42.35 8.48 -23.52
N ARG A 423 41.09 8.03 -23.49
CA ARG A 423 40.59 7.04 -22.51
C ARG A 423 40.41 5.64 -23.09
N LEU A 424 40.63 5.44 -24.39
CA LEU A 424 40.39 4.15 -25.05
C LEU A 424 41.16 3.00 -24.39
N GLY A 425 42.41 3.23 -23.96
CA GLY A 425 43.23 2.20 -23.30
C GLY A 425 42.83 1.86 -21.86
N GLN A 426 41.90 2.61 -21.26
CA GLN A 426 41.47 2.42 -19.86
C GLN A 426 40.04 1.87 -19.75
N ARG A 427 39.36 1.61 -20.89
CA ARG A 427 37.97 1.15 -20.89
C ARG A 427 37.88 -0.36 -20.97
N LEU A 428 36.97 -0.92 -20.18
CA LEU A 428 36.66 -2.34 -20.18
C LEU A 428 36.18 -2.81 -21.57
N PRO A 429 36.46 -4.08 -21.94
CA PRO A 429 35.89 -4.71 -23.11
C PRO A 429 34.36 -4.53 -23.15
N GLY A 430 33.82 -4.18 -24.33
CA GLY A 430 32.40 -3.95 -24.55
C GLY A 430 31.97 -2.48 -24.63
N HIS A 431 32.77 -1.51 -24.16
CA HIS A 431 32.53 -0.09 -24.48
C HIS A 431 32.89 0.21 -25.95
N PRO A 432 32.23 1.16 -26.63
CA PRO A 432 32.54 1.47 -28.03
C PRO A 432 34.00 1.93 -28.20
N GLY A 433 34.72 1.36 -29.17
CA GLY A 433 36.11 1.70 -29.49
C GLY A 433 36.25 3.02 -30.27
N ALA A 434 37.42 3.24 -30.88
CA ALA A 434 37.73 4.46 -31.64
C ALA A 434 36.73 4.77 -32.77
N ALA A 435 36.09 3.73 -33.34
CA ALA A 435 35.08 3.87 -34.38
C ALA A 435 33.84 4.69 -33.97
N TYR A 436 33.61 4.90 -32.66
CA TYR A 436 32.52 5.73 -32.16
C TYR A 436 32.83 7.23 -32.17
N ILE A 437 34.09 7.64 -32.34
CA ILE A 437 34.49 9.06 -32.27
C ILE A 437 33.74 9.94 -33.30
N PRO A 438 33.60 9.55 -34.58
CA PRO A 438 32.81 10.35 -35.53
C PRO A 438 31.32 10.46 -35.12
N GLU A 439 30.73 9.38 -34.62
CA GLU A 439 29.35 9.36 -34.11
C GLU A 439 29.20 10.30 -32.89
N LEU A 440 30.21 10.36 -32.02
CA LEU A 440 30.23 11.23 -30.86
C LEU A 440 30.30 12.71 -31.24
N ILE A 441 31.10 13.07 -32.25
CA ILE A 441 31.19 14.46 -32.77
C ILE A 441 29.83 14.90 -33.32
N GLU A 442 29.18 14.06 -34.12
CA GLU A 442 27.85 14.35 -34.65
C GLU A 442 26.79 14.39 -33.54
N LEU A 443 26.89 13.50 -32.55
CA LEU A 443 26.01 13.53 -31.38
C LEU A 443 26.16 14.84 -30.60
N ALA A 444 27.38 15.38 -30.46
CA ALA A 444 27.62 16.65 -29.78
C ALA A 444 26.89 17.84 -30.41
N LYS A 445 26.70 17.84 -31.74
CA LYS A 445 25.99 18.90 -32.46
C LYS A 445 24.48 18.92 -32.20
N ARG A 446 23.90 17.76 -31.87
CA ARG A 446 22.44 17.58 -31.72
C ARG A 446 21.98 17.30 -30.29
N ALA A 447 22.92 17.05 -29.37
CA ALA A 447 22.59 16.70 -28.00
C ALA A 447 22.08 17.92 -27.25
N GLU A 448 20.91 17.77 -26.65
CA GLU A 448 20.25 18.83 -25.90
C GLU A 448 19.98 18.38 -24.46
N PRO A 449 19.89 19.33 -23.51
CA PRO A 449 19.42 19.04 -22.17
C PRO A 449 17.99 18.51 -22.20
N LEU A 450 17.65 17.69 -21.22
CA LEU A 450 16.33 17.10 -21.04
C LEU A 450 15.26 18.17 -20.72
N ARG A 451 15.67 19.22 -20.00
CA ARG A 451 14.81 20.29 -19.46
C ARG A 451 13.67 19.74 -18.60
N ARG A 452 13.96 18.71 -17.81
CA ARG A 452 13.04 18.17 -16.78
C ARG A 452 13.43 18.80 -15.44
N GLY A 453 12.88 20.00 -15.21
CA GLY A 453 13.17 20.84 -14.05
C GLY A 453 14.16 21.97 -14.34
N PRO A 454 14.56 22.73 -13.31
CA PRO A 454 15.58 23.77 -13.43
C PRO A 454 16.89 23.23 -14.01
N LEU A 455 17.51 23.99 -14.90
CA LEU A 455 18.73 23.64 -15.61
C LEU A 455 19.90 24.50 -15.12
N PHE A 456 21.05 23.88 -14.86
CA PHE A 456 22.34 24.55 -14.72
C PHE A 456 23.26 24.07 -15.83
N ASP A 457 23.75 25.01 -16.63
CA ASP A 457 24.62 24.75 -17.78
C ASP A 457 26.10 24.74 -17.35
N VAL A 458 26.84 23.72 -17.77
CA VAL A 458 28.25 23.54 -17.45
C VAL A 458 29.06 23.29 -18.73
N ASP A 459 29.68 24.35 -19.23
CA ASP A 459 30.75 24.26 -20.23
C ASP A 459 32.00 23.66 -19.58
N THR A 460 32.24 22.38 -19.87
CA THR A 460 33.35 21.64 -19.27
C THR A 460 34.69 21.90 -19.96
N THR A 461 34.78 22.82 -20.93
CA THR A 461 36.07 23.31 -21.44
C THR A 461 36.77 24.24 -20.46
N ARG A 462 36.03 24.78 -19.48
CA ARG A 462 36.53 25.68 -18.44
C ARG A 462 36.64 24.94 -17.09
N PRO A 463 37.44 25.46 -16.15
CA PRO A 463 37.41 24.96 -14.76
C PRO A 463 35.99 24.99 -14.20
N THR A 464 35.56 23.89 -13.57
CA THR A 464 34.22 23.78 -13.01
C THR A 464 34.09 24.65 -11.76
N ASP A 465 33.19 25.64 -11.82
CA ASP A 465 32.83 26.47 -10.67
C ASP A 465 31.86 25.72 -9.75
N PHE A 466 32.42 24.92 -8.83
CA PHE A 466 31.63 24.16 -7.89
C PHE A 466 30.88 25.05 -6.89
N ASP A 467 31.42 26.21 -6.53
CA ASP A 467 30.76 27.09 -5.55
C ASP A 467 29.45 27.64 -6.13
N ALA A 468 29.46 28.04 -7.40
CA ALA A 468 28.25 28.44 -8.12
C ALA A 468 27.23 27.29 -8.23
N ILE A 469 27.68 26.08 -8.59
CA ILE A 469 26.81 24.89 -8.69
C ILE A 469 26.17 24.56 -7.33
N ILE A 470 26.97 24.54 -6.25
CA ILE A 470 26.49 24.21 -4.91
C ILE A 470 25.52 25.27 -4.39
N ALA A 471 25.83 26.56 -4.57
CA ALA A 471 24.92 27.64 -4.19
C ALA A 471 23.56 27.51 -4.92
N TRP A 472 23.60 27.22 -6.22
CA TRP A 472 22.39 27.00 -7.01
C TRP A 472 21.59 25.77 -6.56
N LEU A 473 22.25 24.64 -6.31
CA LEU A 473 21.60 23.41 -5.83
C LEU A 473 20.93 23.62 -4.47
N LYS A 474 21.62 24.28 -3.53
CA LYS A 474 21.06 24.61 -2.21
C LYS A 474 19.80 25.47 -2.34
N ALA A 475 19.83 26.49 -3.19
CA ALA A 475 18.68 27.36 -3.43
C ALA A 475 17.46 26.62 -4.03
N ARG A 476 17.68 25.51 -4.76
CA ARG A 476 16.57 24.71 -5.32
C ARG A 476 16.05 23.64 -4.36
N PHE A 477 16.89 23.15 -3.44
CA PHE A 477 16.52 22.05 -2.55
C PHE A 477 16.26 22.44 -1.09
N GLN A 478 16.31 23.74 -0.76
CA GLN A 478 15.79 24.27 0.51
C GLN A 478 14.24 24.22 0.50
N THR A 479 13.69 23.34 1.35
CA THR A 479 12.29 23.28 1.79
C THR A 479 12.32 23.02 3.28
#